data_AF-A0A1C3TLU3-F1
#
_entry.id   AF-A0A1C3TLU3-F1
#
_cell.length_a   1.000
_cell.length_b   1.000
_cell.length_c   1.000
_cell.angle_alpha   90.00
_cell.angle_beta   90.00
_cell.angle_gamma   90.00
#
_symmetry.space_group_name_H-M   'P 1'
#
loop_
_entity.id
_entity.type
_entity.pdbx_description
1 polymer ?
#
loop_
_entity_poly.entity_id
_entity_poly.type
_entity_poly.pdbx_seq_one_letter_code
_entity_poly.pdbx_strand_id
1 'polypeptide(L)' 'MARETLNDLLAFVTVAREASFTRAAAQLGLSQSTLSHSVRGLETRPNNCIACLHSVAGP' A
#
# COMPACT_ATOMS: atom_id res chain seq x y z
N MET A 1 10.75 -15.56 -2.35
CA MET A 1 11.77 -14.58 -1.93
C MET A 1 11.54 -13.29 -2.70
N ALA A 2 10.55 -12.52 -2.23
CA ALA A 2 10.19 -11.27 -2.88
C ALA A 2 11.28 -10.26 -2.53
N ARG A 3 12.07 -9.89 -3.53
CA ARG A 3 12.90 -8.70 -3.44
C ARG A 3 11.90 -7.55 -3.49
N GLU A 4 11.43 -7.11 -2.33
CA GLU A 4 10.55 -5.94 -2.23
C GLU A 4 11.17 -4.83 -3.08
N THR A 5 10.50 -4.50 -4.19
CA THR A 5 11.06 -3.58 -5.16
C THR A 5 10.93 -2.19 -4.55
N LEU A 6 11.86 -1.27 -4.85
CA LEU A 6 11.75 0.12 -4.39
C LEU A 6 10.36 0.73 -4.70
N ASN A 7 9.74 0.26 -5.78
CA ASN A 7 8.39 0.61 -6.19
C ASN A 7 7.29 0.16 -5.20
N ASP A 8 7.45 -1.00 -4.56
CA ASP A 8 6.52 -1.49 -3.53
C ASP A 8 6.62 -0.65 -2.26
N LEU A 9 7.85 -0.29 -1.84
CA LEU A 9 8.06 0.60 -0.69
C LEU A 9 7.53 2.01 -0.97
N LEU A 10 7.71 2.53 -2.17
CA LEU A 10 7.12 3.80 -2.59
C LEU A 10 5.58 3.72 -2.63
N ALA A 11 5.02 2.63 -3.14
CA ALA A 11 3.58 2.39 -3.13
C ALA A 11 3.03 2.39 -1.70
N PHE A 12 3.73 1.72 -0.78
CA PHE A 12 3.38 1.65 0.64
C PHE A 12 3.39 3.03 1.31
N VAL A 13 4.46 3.81 1.14
CA VAL A 13 4.56 5.17 1.70
C VAL A 13 3.49 6.09 1.10
N THR A 14 3.20 5.96 -0.19
CA THR A 14 2.22 6.80 -0.87
C THR A 14 0.79 6.48 -0.41
N VAL A 15 0.46 5.19 -0.23
CA VAL A 15 -0.83 4.78 0.37
C VAL A 15 -0.95 5.23 1.81
N ALA A 16 0.11 5.10 2.61
CA ALA A 16 0.11 5.55 4.00
C ALA A 16 -0.09 7.07 4.13
N ARG A 17 0.39 7.85 3.14
CA ARG A 17 0.21 9.31 3.10
C ARG A 17 -1.16 9.73 2.58
N GLU A 18 -1.67 9.10 1.51
CA GLU A 18 -2.95 9.46 0.90
C GLU A 18 -4.16 8.82 1.61
N ALA A 19 -3.94 7.82 2.46
CA ALA A 19 -4.98 6.99 3.09
C ALA A 19 -5.99 6.39 2.09
N SER A 20 -5.64 6.32 0.80
CA SER A 20 -6.54 5.89 -0.27
C SER A 20 -5.75 5.21 -1.37
N PHE A 21 -6.09 3.95 -1.65
CA PHE A 21 -5.48 3.17 -2.73
C PHE A 21 -5.74 3.77 -4.12
N THR A 22 -6.90 4.37 -4.34
CA THR A 22 -7.26 4.98 -5.63
C THR A 22 -6.46 6.26 -5.88
N ARG A 23 -6.30 7.11 -4.87
CA ARG A 23 -5.51 8.34 -4.98
C ARG A 23 -4.01 8.07 -5.06
N ALA A 24 -3.52 7.12 -4.27
CA ALA A 24 -2.12 6.67 -4.35
C ALA A 24 -1.79 6.01 -5.70
N ALA A 25 -2.73 5.26 -6.27
CA ALA A 25 -2.58 4.65 -7.60
C ALA A 25 -2.50 5.73 -8.69
N ALA A 26 -3.36 6.75 -8.62
CA ALA A 26 -3.32 7.90 -9.53
C ALA A 26 -2.00 8.69 -9.42
N GLN A 27 -1.48 8.90 -8.20
CA GLN A 27 -0.19 9.56 -7.94
C GLN A 27 1.01 8.80 -8.54
N LEU A 28 0.96 7.47 -8.51
CA LEU A 28 2.04 6.61 -9.00
C LEU A 28 1.86 6.18 -10.46
N GLY A 29 0.77 6.60 -11.12
CA GLY A 29 0.43 6.17 -12.48
C GLY A 29 0.16 4.66 -12.60
N LEU A 30 -0.25 4.04 -11.49
CA LEU A 30 -0.54 2.61 -11.41
C LEU A 30 -2.05 2.36 -11.37
N SER A 31 -2.46 1.12 -11.66
CA SER A 31 -3.81 0.68 -11.37
C SER A 31 -3.95 0.33 -9.88
N GLN A 32 -5.13 0.56 -9.31
CA GLN A 32 -5.46 0.18 -7.93
C GLN A 32 -5.24 -1.32 -7.67
N SER A 33 -5.48 -2.17 -8.67
CA SER A 33 -5.24 -3.62 -8.58
C SER A 33 -3.75 -3.96 -8.53
N THR A 34 -2.91 -3.29 -9.32
CA THR A 34 -1.44 -3.40 -9.24
C THR A 34 -0.93 -2.96 -7.87
N LEU A 35 -1.45 -1.84 -7.37
CA LEU A 35 -1.05 -1.28 -6.09
C LEU A 35 -1.47 -2.17 -4.91
N SER A 36 -2.68 -2.73 -4.96
CA SER A 36 -3.17 -3.70 -3.98
C SER A 36 -2.31 -4.98 -3.96
N HIS A 37 -1.85 -5.45 -5.12
CA HIS A 37 -0.97 -6.61 -5.20
C HIS A 37 0.41 -6.33 -4.57
N SER A 38 0.99 -5.16 -4.85
CA SER A 38 2.24 -4.69 -4.25
C SER A 38 2.16 -4.58 -2.73
N VAL A 39 1.10 -3.96 -2.20
CA VAL A 39 0.92 -3.79 -0.75
C VAL A 39 0.64 -5.13 -0.07
N ARG A 40 -0.16 -6.04 -0.66
CA ARG A 40 -0.37 -7.39 -0.14
C ARG A 40 0.92 -8.21 -0.06
N GLY A 41 1.83 -8.01 -1.02
CA GLY A 41 3.17 -8.59 -1.00
C GLY A 41 4.00 -8.14 0.22
N LEU A 42 3.76 -6.92 0.71
CA LEU A 42 4.40 -6.36 1.90
C LEU A 42 3.71 -6.77 3.22
N GLU A 43 2.38 -6.96 3.21
CA GLU A 43 1.59 -7.37 4.38
C GLU A 43 1.69 -8.85 4.74
N THR A 44 2.35 -9.67 3.92
CA THR A 44 2.59 -11.10 4.24
C THR A 44 3.58 -11.28 5.41
N ARG A 45 4.12 -10.19 5.97
CA ARG A 45 4.84 -10.17 7.25
C ARG A 45 3.83 -10.06 8.42
N PRO A 46 3.77 -11.02 9.34
CA PRO A 46 2.76 -11.09 10.41
C PRO A 46 2.82 -9.97 11.47
N ASN A 47 3.57 -8.89 11.26
CA ASN A 47 3.77 -7.79 12.22
C ASN A 47 3.68 -6.38 11.61
N ASN A 48 3.20 -6.21 10.37
CA ASN A 48 3.04 -4.88 9.75
C ASN A 48 1.75 -4.80 8.92
N CYS A 49 0.62 -4.74 9.62
CA CYS A 49 -0.70 -4.66 8.99
C CYS A 49 -1.09 -3.18 8.85
N ILE A 50 -0.89 -2.59 7.68
CA ILE A 50 -1.39 -1.24 7.37
C ILE A 50 -2.89 -1.27 7.11
N ALA A 51 -3.47 -2.41 6.71
CA ALA A 51 -4.91 -2.57 6.61
C ALA A 51 -5.65 -2.26 7.92
N CYS A 52 -5.01 -2.47 9.09
CA CYS A 52 -5.59 -2.10 10.38
C CYS A 52 -5.51 -0.60 10.71
N LEU A 53 -4.56 0.16 10.12
CA LEU A 53 -4.44 1.61 10.37
C LEU A 53 -5.68 2.36 9.85
N HIS A 54 -6.40 1.78 8.89
CA HIS A 54 -7.61 2.37 8.32
C HIS A 54 -8.89 2.08 9.11
N SER A 55 -8.85 1.21 10.14
CA SER A 55 -9.95 1.12 11.13
C SER A 55 -9.87 2.23 12.19
N VAL A 56 -8.81 3.05 12.21
CA VAL A 56 -8.62 4.19 13.12
C VAL A 56 -8.89 5.53 12.42
N ALA A 57 -9.10 5.54 11.10
CA ALA A 57 -9.29 6.76 10.32
C ALA A 57 -10.63 6.74 9.56
N GLY A 58 -11.71 6.99 10.31
CA GLY A 58 -12.90 7.63 9.76
C GLY A 58 -14.19 7.33 10.54
N PRO A 59 -15.11 8.30 10.59
CA PRO A 59 -14.95 9.64 11.18
C PRO A 59 -14.72 9.63 12.70
#